data_AF-A0A7V5HZ02-F1
#
_entry.id   AF-A0A7V5HZ02-F1
#
_cell.length_a   1.000
_cell.length_b   1.000
_cell.length_c   1.000
_cell.angle_alpha   90.00
_cell.angle_beta   90.00
_cell.angle_gamma   90.00
#
_symmetry.space_group_name_H-M   'P 1'
#
loop_
_entity.id
_entity.type
_entity.pdbx_description
1 polymer ?
#
loop_
_entity_poly.entity_id
_entity_poly.type
_entity_poly.pdbx_seq_one_letter_code
_entity_poly.pdbx_strand_id
1 'polypeptide(L)' 'MVEVRVDDYGSFSQALKRFKIECQQSGLTSEIKKHQEYEKPTERKRKKRLKAIRRQRRKMRKLERLNSL' A
#
# COMPACT_ATOMS: atom_id res chain seq x y z
N MET A 1 -1.26 11.23 -7.50
CA MET A 1 -2.19 12.17 -6.86
C MET A 1 -3.54 11.48 -6.78
N VAL A 2 -4.23 11.52 -5.63
CA VAL A 2 -5.53 10.88 -5.45
C VAL A 2 -6.62 11.93 -5.63
N GLU A 3 -7.55 11.70 -6.55
CA GLU A 3 -8.70 12.59 -6.81
C GLU A 3 -9.99 11.77 -6.65
N VAL A 4 -10.98 12.33 -5.96
CA VAL A 4 -12.32 11.77 -5.87
C VAL A 4 -13.31 12.89 -6.16
N ARG A 5 -14.11 12.71 -7.22
CA ARG A 5 -15.19 13.63 -7.55
C ARG A 5 -16.39 13.37 -6.63
N VAL A 6 -17.01 14.45 -6.18
CA VAL A 6 -18.20 14.40 -5.33
C VAL A 6 -19.40 14.63 -6.25
N ASP A 7 -20.36 13.71 -6.22
CA ASP A 7 -21.62 13.87 -6.95
C ASP A 7 -22.60 14.72 -6.12
N ASP A 8 -23.40 15.57 -6.78
CA ASP A 8 -24.36 16.47 -6.11
C ASP A 8 -25.46 15.72 -5.33
N TYR A 9 -25.76 14.48 -5.74
CA TYR A 9 -26.75 13.62 -5.08
C TYR A 9 -26.15 12.70 -4.02
N GLY A 10 -24.82 12.63 -3.93
CA GLY A 10 -24.11 11.78 -2.98
C GLY A 10 -23.86 12.48 -1.64
N SER A 11 -23.89 11.72 -0.54
CA SER A 11 -23.43 12.26 0.74
C SER A 11 -21.91 12.46 0.74
N PHE A 12 -21.44 13.65 1.15
CA PHE A 12 -20.01 13.96 1.31
C PHE A 12 -19.25 12.88 2.12
N SER A 13 -19.89 12.34 3.16
CA SER A 13 -19.33 11.27 3.99
C SER A 13 -18.95 10.02 3.19
N GLN A 14 -19.70 9.71 2.13
CA GLN A 14 -19.42 8.58 1.25
C GLN A 14 -18.23 8.86 0.33
N ALA A 15 -18.14 10.08 -0.22
CA ALA A 15 -16.99 10.52 -1.01
C ALA A 15 -15.70 10.53 -0.16
N LEU A 16 -15.76 11.00 1.09
CA LEU A 16 -14.64 10.97 2.02
C LEU A 16 -14.18 9.54 2.33
N LYS A 17 -15.11 8.60 2.48
CA LYS A 17 -14.77 7.18 2.67
C LYS A 17 -14.04 6.60 1.46
N ARG A 18 -14.51 6.90 0.25
CA ARG A 18 -13.85 6.49 -1.00
C ARG A 18 -12.43 7.09 -1.08
N PHE A 19 -12.29 8.37 -0.80
CA PHE A 19 -10.98 9.04 -0.79
C PHE A 19 -9.99 8.40 0.20
N LYS A 20 -10.43 8.03 1.41
CA LYS A 20 -9.59 7.32 2.38
C LYS A 20 -9.13 5.96 1.86
N ILE A 21 -10.00 5.22 1.17
CA ILE A 21 -9.66 3.93 0.57
C ILE A 21 -8.64 4.14 -0.57
N GLU A 22 -8.86 5.12 -1.45
CA GLU A 22 -7.93 5.44 -2.54
C GLU A 22 -6.55 5.89 -2.03
N CYS A 23 -6.50 6.69 -0.95
CA CYS A 23 -5.25 7.05 -0.26
C CYS A 23 -4.51 5.84 0.32
N GLN A 24 -5.25 4.82 0.79
CA GLN A 24 -4.66 3.58 1.28
C GLN A 24 -4.17 2.69 0.14
N GLN A 25 -4.97 2.55 -0.94
CA GLN A 25 -4.63 1.74 -2.10
C GLN A 25 -3.43 2.29 -2.87
N SER A 26 -3.37 3.62 -3.06
CA SER A 26 -2.23 4.30 -3.68
C SER A 26 -0.93 4.14 -2.89
N GLY A 27 -1.01 3.74 -1.61
CA GLY A 27 0.16 3.58 -0.74
C GLY A 27 0.71 4.90 -0.22
N LEU A 28 -0.01 6.01 -0.38
CA LEU A 28 0.38 7.36 0.06
C LEU A 28 0.80 7.37 1.54
N THR A 29 0.03 6.72 2.40
CA THR A 29 0.34 6.60 3.84
C THR A 29 1.66 5.86 4.12
N SER A 30 2.03 4.90 3.27
CA SER A 30 3.31 4.20 3.40
C SER A 30 4.48 5.03 2.88
N GLU A 31 4.25 5.87 1.88
CA GLU A 31 5.26 6.80 1.37
C GLU A 31 5.55 7.89 2.39
N ILE A 32 4.52 8.51 2.97
CA ILE A 32 4.67 9.50 4.05
C ILE A 32 5.56 8.92 5.16
N LYS A 33 5.22 7.73 5.68
CA LYS A 33 6.01 7.07 6.74
C LYS A 33 7.46 6.78 6.34
N LYS A 34 7.72 6.49 5.07
CA LYS A 34 9.06 6.20 4.58
C LYS A 34 9.91 7.46 4.43
N HIS A 35 9.27 8.62 4.24
CA HIS A 35 9.92 9.91 4.04
C HIS A 35 9.92 10.80 5.29
N GLN A 36 9.31 10.36 6.40
CA GLN A 36 9.31 11.06 7.68
C GLN A 36 10.70 11.26 8.27
N GLU A 37 11.62 10.33 8.01
CA GLU A 37 12.97 10.34 8.56
C GLU A 37 14.00 10.10 7.45
N TYR A 38 15.21 10.63 7.63
CA TYR A 38 16.32 10.31 6.72
C TYR A 38 16.75 8.85 6.91
N GLU A 39 16.52 8.05 5.87
CA GLU A 39 17.04 6.69 5.80
C GLU A 39 18.31 6.65 4.95
N LYS A 40 19.42 6.22 5.57
CA LYS A 40 20.70 6.04 4.86
C LYS A 40 20.51 5.16 3.61
N PRO A 41 21.21 5.43 2.50
CA PRO A 41 21.04 4.69 1.25
C PRO A 41 21.23 3.17 1.38
N THR A 42 22.14 2.73 2.23
CA THR A 42 22.40 1.32 2.55
C THR A 42 21.22 0.65 3.25
N GLU A 43 20.69 1.29 4.29
CA GLU A 43 19.50 0.82 5.02
C GLU A 43 18.26 0.77 4.12
N ARG A 44 18.06 1.79 3.28
CA ARG A 44 16.97 1.80 2.27
C ARG A 44 17.09 0.62 1.31
N LYS A 45 18.29 0.32 0.80
CA LYS A 45 18.56 -0.84 -0.07
C LYS A 45 18.29 -2.16 0.67
N ARG A 46 18.75 -2.28 1.93
CA ARG A 46 18.53 -3.46 2.79
C ARG A 46 17.04 -3.71 3.05
N LYS A 47 16.28 -2.70 3.48
CA LYS A 47 14.82 -2.82 3.70
C LYS A 47 14.08 -3.17 2.42
N LYS A 48 14.46 -2.60 1.26
CA LYS A 48 13.86 -2.94 -0.04
C LYS A 48 14.06 -4.43 -0.37
N ARG A 49 15.26 -4.98 -0.19
CA ARG A 49 15.56 -6.40 -0.42
C ARG A 49 14.76 -7.30 0.52
N LEU A 50 14.72 -6.99 1.82
CA LEU A 50 13.95 -7.76 2.80
C LEU A 50 12.45 -7.76 2.50
N LYS A 51 11.89 -6.62 2.06
CA LYS A 51 10.47 -6.50 1.67
C LYS A 51 10.17 -7.36 0.43
N ALA A 52 11.07 -7.41 -0.55
CA ALA A 52 10.92 -8.27 -1.73
C ALA A 52 10.94 -9.75 -1.38
N ILE A 53 11.91 -10.20 -0.56
CA ILE A 53 11.99 -11.59 -0.09
C ILE A 53 10.72 -11.99 0.68
N ARG A 54 10.25 -11.12 1.60
CA ARG A 54 9.00 -11.37 2.35
C ARG A 54 7.79 -11.49 1.42
N ARG A 55 7.70 -10.66 0.36
CA ARG A 55 6.63 -10.76 -0.65
C ARG A 55 6.69 -12.08 -1.41
N GLN A 56 7.87 -12.51 -1.85
CA GLN A 56 8.06 -13.78 -2.56
C GLN A 56 7.67 -14.97 -1.68
N ARG A 57 8.12 -15.02 -0.42
CA ARG A 57 7.75 -16.08 0.54
C ARG A 57 6.24 -16.14 0.82
N ARG A 58 5.54 -15.01 0.76
CA ARG A 58 4.07 -14.99 0.88
C ARG A 58 3.38 -15.55 -0.36
N LYS A 59 3.90 -15.24 -1.56
CA LYS A 59 3.39 -15.81 -2.82
C LYS A 59 3.56 -17.32 -2.88
N MET A 60 4.76 -17.82 -2.55
CA MET A 60 5.04 -19.27 -2.54
C MET A 60 4.08 -20.03 -1.61
N ARG A 61 3.92 -19.55 -0.38
CA ARG A 61 2.97 -20.15 0.58
C ARG A 61 1.51 -20.13 0.10
N LYS A 62 1.12 -19.13 -0.69
CA LYS A 62 -0.22 -19.08 -1.28
C LYS A 62 -0.36 -20.11 -2.41
N LEU A 63 0.67 -20.27 -3.23
CA LEU A 63 0.70 -21.26 -4.31
C LEU A 63 0.71 -22.68 -3.77
N GLU A 64 1.51 -22.96 -2.74
CA GLU A 64 1.52 -24.24 -2.04
C GLU A 64 0.13 -24.63 -1.53
N ARG A 65 -0.61 -23.69 -0.93
CA ARG A 65 -1.99 -23.91 -0.47
C ARG A 65 -2.99 -24.17 -1.60
N LEU A 66 -2.78 -23.56 -2.78
CA LEU A 66 -3.65 -23.75 -3.92
C LEU A 66 -3.40 -25.09 -4.61
N ASN A 67 -2.14 -25.53 -4.65
CA ASN A 67 -1.75 -26.81 -5.23
C ASN A 67 -2.05 -28.01 -4.31
N SER A 68 -2.33 -27.75 -3.02
CA SER A 68 -2.71 -28.77 -2.04
C SER A 68 -4.24 -28.94 -1.91
N LEU A 69 -5.03 -28.30 -2.78
CA LEU A 69 -6.49 -28.46 -2.93
C LEU A 69 -6.76 -29.24 -4.23
#